data_AF-A0A3C0A2X6-F1
#
_entry.id   AF-A0A3C0A2X6-F1
#
_cell.length_a   1.000
_cell.length_b   1.000
_cell.length_c   1.000
_cell.angle_alpha   90.00
_cell.angle_beta   90.00
_cell.angle_gamma   90.00
#
_symmetry.space_group_name_H-M   'P 1'
#
loop_
_entity.id
_entity.type
_entity.pdbx_description
1 polymer ?
#
loop_
_entity_poly.entity_id
_entity_poly.type
_entity_poly.pdbx_seq_one_letter_code
_entity_poly.pdbx_strand_id
1 'polypeptide(L)'
;MNIEISLARKSDGSLFLEAGGRTREVRTVAQAARILGRTRRQIYRYIETGLLKPEAKLLGEWLLDAAEVAHTAHSPLAVQPLPKKLRFLFPEYDISKLNAGRDKTLVISRVLENGGLDEIKWVFKRYRRDELSDFIKEDGTRLLGSRSLRLWSLVLDAKPKPVPAWRNAGIWKG
;
A
#
# COMPACT_ATOMS: atom_id res chain seq x y z
N MET A 1 -30.46 -22.93 -13.63
CA MET A 1 -31.05 -21.88 -12.76
C MET A 1 -30.39 -20.57 -13.12
N ASN A 2 -31.12 -19.63 -13.73
CA ASN A 2 -30.65 -18.26 -13.88
C ASN A 2 -30.75 -17.60 -12.50
N ILE A 3 -29.63 -17.14 -11.97
CA ILE A 3 -29.63 -16.26 -10.80
C ILE A 3 -30.03 -14.89 -11.34
N GLU A 4 -31.19 -14.37 -10.95
CA GLU A 4 -31.53 -12.97 -11.20
C GLU A 4 -30.56 -12.09 -10.41
N ILE A 5 -29.94 -11.14 -11.11
CA ILE A 5 -29.03 -10.16 -10.54
C ILE A 5 -29.65 -8.79 -10.76
N SER A 6 -29.91 -8.05 -9.68
CA SER A 6 -30.44 -6.69 -9.73
C SER A 6 -29.46 -5.70 -9.07
N LEU A 7 -29.50 -4.45 -9.52
CA LEU A 7 -28.69 -3.37 -8.94
C LEU A 7 -29.63 -2.25 -8.50
N ALA A 8 -29.70 -2.02 -7.20
CA ALA A 8 -30.47 -0.93 -6.60
C ALA A 8 -29.56 0.23 -6.22
N ARG A 9 -30.07 1.46 -6.34
CA ARG A 9 -29.39 2.67 -5.89
C ARG A 9 -30.24 3.38 -4.83
N LYS A 10 -29.65 3.68 -3.68
CA LYS A 10 -30.32 4.46 -2.63
C LYS A 10 -30.16 5.96 -2.87
N SER A 11 -30.96 6.75 -2.14
CA SER A 11 -30.99 8.23 -2.21
C SER A 11 -29.65 8.88 -1.84
N ASP A 12 -28.85 8.24 -0.98
CA ASP A 12 -27.49 8.65 -0.61
C ASP A 12 -26.42 8.35 -1.69
N GLY A 13 -26.80 7.67 -2.78
CA GLY A 13 -25.92 7.28 -3.86
C GLY A 13 -25.17 5.96 -3.65
N SER A 14 -25.42 5.24 -2.55
CA SER A 14 -24.93 3.88 -2.34
C SER A 14 -25.59 2.89 -3.30
N LEU A 15 -24.84 1.88 -3.72
CA LEU A 15 -25.27 0.84 -4.66
C LEU A 15 -25.37 -0.50 -3.93
N PHE A 16 -26.44 -1.23 -4.17
CA PHE A 16 -26.68 -2.56 -3.62
C PHE A 16 -26.92 -3.56 -4.75
N LEU A 17 -26.13 -4.62 -4.75
CA LEU A 17 -26.26 -5.76 -5.65
C LEU A 17 -27.11 -6.82 -4.96
N GLU A 18 -28.18 -7.27 -5.60
CA GLU A 18 -28.96 -8.42 -5.14
C GLU A 18 -28.72 -9.58 -6.09
N ALA A 19 -28.27 -10.72 -5.54
CA ALA A 19 -28.06 -11.94 -6.30
C ALA A 19 -28.39 -13.15 -5.41
N GLY A 20 -29.32 -14.00 -5.87
CA GLY A 20 -29.66 -15.25 -5.18
C GLY A 20 -30.14 -15.06 -3.74
N GLY A 21 -30.91 -14.01 -3.47
CA GLY A 21 -31.44 -13.69 -2.13
C GLY A 21 -30.44 -13.05 -1.17
N ARG A 22 -29.24 -12.67 -1.64
CA ARG A 22 -28.26 -11.92 -0.87
C ARG A 22 -28.14 -10.50 -1.40
N THR A 23 -28.19 -9.52 -0.51
CA THR A 23 -27.98 -8.11 -0.82
C THR A 23 -26.60 -7.69 -0.30
N ARG A 24 -25.78 -7.11 -1.17
CA ARG A 24 -24.43 -6.62 -0.83
C ARG A 24 -24.28 -5.17 -1.26
N GLU A 25 -23.66 -4.36 -0.40
CA GLU A 25 -23.26 -3.03 -0.82
C GLU A 25 -22.04 -3.11 -1.74
N VAL A 26 -22.10 -2.42 -2.87
CA VAL A 26 -21.05 -2.43 -3.89
C VAL A 26 -20.58 -1.03 -4.25
N ARG A 27 -19.42 -0.98 -4.90
CA ARG A 27 -18.81 0.23 -5.48
C ARG A 27 -18.44 -0.03 -6.93
N THR A 28 -18.72 0.93 -7.79
CA THR A 28 -18.15 0.94 -9.14
C THR A 28 -16.63 1.13 -9.09
N VAL A 29 -15.94 0.75 -10.16
CA VAL A 29 -14.51 1.07 -10.35
C VAL A 29 -14.24 2.56 -10.18
N ALA A 30 -15.15 3.43 -10.66
CA ALA A 30 -15.02 4.87 -10.52
C ALA A 30 -15.13 5.35 -9.07
N GLN A 31 -16.04 4.78 -8.28
CA GLN A 31 -16.16 5.08 -6.84
C GLN A 31 -14.96 4.56 -6.07
N ALA A 32 -14.53 3.31 -6.33
CA ALA A 32 -13.35 2.72 -5.69
C ALA A 32 -12.07 3.52 -5.99
N ALA A 33 -11.90 3.98 -7.24
CA ALA A 33 -10.79 4.86 -7.62
C ALA A 33 -10.73 6.14 -6.77
N ARG A 34 -11.88 6.78 -6.53
CA ARG A 34 -11.97 7.97 -5.67
C ARG A 34 -11.66 7.65 -4.22
N ILE A 35 -12.28 6.60 -3.67
CA ILE A 35 -12.11 6.18 -2.27
C ILE A 35 -10.65 5.81 -1.97
N LEU A 36 -10.01 5.09 -2.89
CA LEU A 36 -8.64 4.60 -2.71
C LEU A 36 -7.57 5.65 -3.09
N GLY A 37 -7.96 6.78 -3.68
CA GLY A 37 -7.02 7.75 -4.25
C GLY A 37 -6.14 7.12 -5.33
N ARG A 38 -6.74 6.36 -6.25
CA ARG A 38 -6.06 5.62 -7.34
C ARG A 38 -6.70 5.88 -8.69
N THR A 39 -5.96 5.60 -9.76
CA THR A 39 -6.49 5.62 -11.12
C THR A 39 -7.33 4.38 -11.41
N ARG A 40 -8.30 4.47 -12.34
CA ARG A 40 -9.08 3.31 -12.80
C ARG A 40 -8.19 2.14 -13.25
N ARG A 41 -7.10 2.44 -13.96
CA ARG A 41 -6.11 1.44 -14.40
C ARG A 41 -5.51 0.66 -13.22
N GLN A 42 -5.24 1.31 -12.09
CA GLN A 42 -4.75 0.64 -10.90
C GLN A 42 -5.82 -0.22 -10.24
N ILE A 43 -7.08 0.24 -10.24
CA ILE A 43 -8.21 -0.57 -9.76
C ILE A 43 -8.35 -1.85 -10.58
N TYR A 44 -8.28 -1.77 -11.92
CA TYR A 44 -8.29 -2.97 -12.77
C TYR A 44 -7.14 -3.91 -12.46
N ARG A 45 -5.93 -3.38 -12.24
CA ARG A 45 -4.80 -4.20 -11.80
C ARG A 45 -5.09 -4.89 -10.46
N TYR A 46 -5.72 -4.21 -9.51
CA TYR A 46 -6.11 -4.80 -8.23
C TYR A 46 -7.08 -5.96 -8.41
N ILE A 47 -8.04 -5.82 -9.33
CA ILE A 47 -8.95 -6.90 -9.72
C ILE A 47 -8.18 -8.08 -10.33
N GLU A 48 -7.32 -7.83 -11.33
CA GLU A 48 -6.50 -8.86 -12.00
C GLU A 48 -5.61 -9.62 -11.01
N THR A 49 -5.08 -8.93 -10.01
CA THR A 49 -4.21 -9.53 -8.98
C THR A 49 -4.99 -10.17 -7.82
N GLY A 50 -6.32 -10.09 -7.81
CA GLY A 50 -7.18 -10.64 -6.76
C GLY A 50 -7.25 -9.82 -5.46
N LEU A 51 -6.73 -8.58 -5.45
CA LEU A 51 -6.81 -7.67 -4.29
C LEU A 51 -8.23 -7.12 -4.07
N LEU A 52 -8.93 -6.84 -5.16
CA LEU A 52 -10.33 -6.43 -5.13
C LEU A 52 -11.12 -7.50 -5.85
N LYS A 53 -12.08 -8.11 -5.18
CA LYS A 53 -12.91 -9.14 -5.79
C LYS A 53 -14.10 -8.47 -6.47
N PRO A 54 -14.27 -8.67 -7.78
CA PRO A 54 -15.48 -8.25 -8.44
C PRO A 54 -16.65 -9.15 -8.04
N GLU A 55 -17.74 -8.56 -7.59
CA GLU A 55 -18.99 -9.25 -7.27
C GLU A 55 -19.80 -9.53 -8.55
N ALA A 56 -19.85 -8.55 -9.46
CA ALA A 56 -20.54 -8.69 -10.74
C ALA A 56 -20.03 -7.67 -11.76
N LYS A 57 -20.41 -7.88 -13.03
CA LYS A 57 -20.27 -6.88 -14.09
C LYS A 57 -21.65 -6.55 -14.63
N LEU A 58 -22.08 -5.30 -14.48
CA LEU A 58 -23.39 -4.82 -14.94
C LEU A 58 -23.22 -3.52 -15.70
N LEU A 59 -23.94 -3.37 -16.81
CA LEU A 59 -23.91 -2.16 -17.66
C LEU A 59 -22.48 -1.74 -18.07
N GLY A 60 -21.58 -2.72 -18.27
CA GLY A 60 -20.19 -2.47 -18.65
C GLY A 60 -19.24 -2.11 -17.50
N GLU A 61 -19.75 -1.88 -16.29
CA GLU A 61 -18.96 -1.52 -15.11
C GLU A 61 -18.78 -2.73 -14.17
N TRP A 62 -17.58 -2.87 -13.61
CA TRP A 62 -17.33 -3.84 -12.55
C TRP A 62 -17.82 -3.29 -11.21
N LEU A 63 -18.51 -4.14 -10.47
CA LEU A 63 -19.00 -3.89 -9.12
C LEU A 63 -18.12 -4.62 -8.13
N LEU A 64 -17.59 -3.88 -7.16
CA LEU A 64 -16.65 -4.33 -6.15
C LEU A 64 -17.34 -4.31 -4.79
N ASP A 65 -17.02 -5.25 -3.91
CA ASP A 65 -17.54 -5.26 -2.54
C ASP A 65 -17.15 -3.96 -1.81
N ALA A 66 -18.14 -3.26 -1.25
CA ALA A 66 -17.90 -1.95 -0.63
C ALA A 66 -17.07 -2.06 0.65
N ALA A 67 -17.21 -3.13 1.43
CA ALA A 67 -16.44 -3.35 2.63
C ALA A 67 -14.97 -3.69 2.30
N GLU A 68 -14.72 -4.47 1.24
CA GLU A 68 -13.37 -4.77 0.76
C GLU A 68 -12.68 -3.52 0.21
N VAL A 69 -13.41 -2.66 -0.54
CA VAL A 69 -12.89 -1.36 -0.98
C VAL A 69 -12.57 -0.46 0.21
N ALA A 70 -13.45 -0.38 1.21
CA ALA A 70 -13.21 0.40 2.43
C ALA A 70 -12.00 -0.16 3.20
N HIS A 71 -11.93 -1.46 3.42
CA HIS A 71 -10.80 -2.12 4.08
C HIS A 71 -9.48 -1.85 3.33
N THR A 72 -9.50 -1.92 2.00
CA THR A 72 -8.34 -1.59 1.15
C THR A 72 -7.96 -0.11 1.25
N ALA A 73 -8.91 0.80 1.46
CA ALA A 73 -8.61 2.21 1.71
C ALA A 73 -7.81 2.40 3.00
N HIS A 74 -8.14 1.61 4.02
CA HIS A 74 -7.42 1.59 5.30
C HIS A 74 -6.12 0.76 5.25
N SER A 75 -5.94 -0.09 4.22
CA SER A 75 -4.74 -0.89 3.97
C SER A 75 -4.20 -0.67 2.54
N PRO A 76 -3.70 0.54 2.21
CA PRO A 76 -3.66 1.09 0.84
C PRO A 76 -2.58 0.51 -0.11
N LEU A 77 -2.10 -0.69 0.16
CA LEU A 77 -0.72 -1.05 -0.14
C LEU A 77 -0.51 -2.53 -0.51
N ALA A 78 -1.34 -3.47 -0.04
CA ALA A 78 -1.05 -4.90 -0.09
C ALA A 78 -0.82 -5.54 -1.47
N VAL A 79 -1.19 -4.92 -2.60
CA VAL A 79 -0.95 -5.46 -3.96
C VAL A 79 -0.39 -4.45 -4.94
N GLN A 80 0.90 -4.12 -4.79
CA GLN A 80 1.65 -3.38 -5.79
C GLN A 80 3.05 -3.98 -5.95
N PRO A 81 3.34 -4.69 -7.05
CA PRO A 81 4.68 -5.24 -7.28
C PRO A 81 5.72 -4.12 -7.38
N LEU A 82 6.94 -4.41 -6.95
CA LEU A 82 8.03 -3.44 -7.07
C LEU A 82 8.45 -3.27 -8.54
N PRO A 83 8.78 -2.05 -8.98
CA PRO A 83 9.40 -1.84 -10.27
C PRO A 83 10.72 -2.61 -10.40
N LYS A 84 10.91 -3.34 -11.51
CA LYS A 84 12.15 -4.11 -11.77
C LYS A 84 13.43 -3.26 -11.64
N LYS A 85 13.36 -1.96 -11.92
CA LYS A 85 14.49 -1.04 -11.76
C LYS A 85 15.04 -0.97 -10.33
N LEU A 86 14.23 -1.28 -9.31
CA LEU A 86 14.66 -1.31 -7.91
C LEU A 86 15.38 -2.60 -7.53
N ARG A 87 15.49 -3.59 -8.43
CA ARG A 87 16.02 -4.93 -8.12
C ARG A 87 17.40 -4.91 -7.46
N PHE A 88 18.26 -3.97 -7.86
CA PHE A 88 19.60 -3.85 -7.30
C PHE A 88 19.61 -3.55 -5.78
N LEU A 89 18.53 -2.99 -5.24
CA LEU A 89 18.37 -2.74 -3.80
C LEU A 89 17.95 -3.98 -3.01
N PHE A 90 17.58 -5.08 -3.68
CA PHE A 90 17.06 -6.30 -3.06
C PHE A 90 17.74 -7.58 -3.61
N PRO A 91 19.07 -7.73 -3.48
CA PRO A 91 19.77 -8.89 -4.06
C PRO A 91 19.33 -10.23 -3.43
N GLU A 92 19.00 -10.21 -2.14
CA GLU A 92 18.50 -11.36 -1.37
C GLU A 92 17.02 -11.71 -1.59
N TYR A 93 16.28 -10.93 -2.40
CA TYR A 93 14.86 -11.18 -2.64
C TYR A 93 14.53 -11.37 -4.11
N ASP A 94 13.55 -12.22 -4.39
CA ASP A 94 12.86 -12.22 -5.67
C ASP A 94 11.94 -10.99 -5.74
N ILE A 95 12.37 -9.97 -6.49
CA ILE A 95 11.60 -8.72 -6.63
C ILE A 95 10.19 -8.92 -7.17
N SER A 96 9.93 -10.01 -7.91
CA SER A 96 8.58 -10.30 -8.42
C SER A 96 7.61 -10.70 -7.30
N LYS A 97 8.13 -11.20 -6.19
CA LYS A 97 7.37 -11.57 -4.99
C LYS A 97 7.26 -10.41 -3.99
N LEU A 98 8.10 -9.38 -4.15
CA LEU A 98 8.06 -8.19 -3.30
C LEU A 98 6.92 -7.26 -3.67
N ASN A 99 6.36 -6.67 -2.63
CA ASN A 99 5.19 -5.85 -2.68
C ASN A 99 5.43 -4.53 -1.97
N ALA A 100 5.26 -3.41 -2.67
CA ALA A 100 5.53 -2.06 -2.20
C ALA A 100 4.54 -1.59 -1.13
N GLY A 101 3.75 -2.48 -0.56
CA GLY A 101 2.88 -2.15 0.53
C GLY A 101 2.86 -3.15 1.65
N ARG A 102 2.65 -4.44 1.34
CA ARG A 102 2.88 -5.50 2.33
C ARG A 102 4.30 -5.43 2.89
N ASP A 103 5.29 -5.16 2.03
CA ASP A 103 6.71 -5.12 2.40
C ASP A 103 7.20 -3.67 2.58
N LYS A 104 6.30 -2.72 2.84
CA LYS A 104 6.58 -1.27 2.91
C LYS A 104 7.80 -0.93 3.76
N THR A 105 7.90 -1.45 4.98
CA THR A 105 9.01 -1.16 5.89
C THR A 105 10.36 -1.58 5.30
N LEU A 106 10.42 -2.76 4.67
CA LEU A 106 11.62 -3.24 3.96
C LEU A 106 11.95 -2.35 2.76
N VAL A 107 10.93 -1.95 2.00
CA VAL A 107 11.13 -1.15 0.78
C VAL A 107 11.60 0.25 1.11
N ILE A 108 10.96 0.92 2.08
CA ILE A 108 11.36 2.24 2.55
C ILE A 108 12.78 2.18 3.10
N SER A 109 13.10 1.21 3.97
CA SER A 109 14.45 1.11 4.55
C SER A 109 15.52 0.98 3.47
N ARG A 110 15.34 0.07 2.50
CA ARG A 110 16.33 -0.17 1.44
C ARG A 110 16.52 1.04 0.53
N VAL A 111 15.43 1.72 0.17
CA VAL A 111 15.51 2.91 -0.69
C VAL A 111 16.11 4.10 0.05
N LEU A 112 15.73 4.34 1.31
CA LEU A 112 16.29 5.45 2.09
C LEU A 112 17.76 5.22 2.48
N GLU A 113 18.19 3.96 2.64
CA GLU A 113 19.57 3.63 3.00
C GLU A 113 20.50 3.62 1.78
N ASN A 114 20.06 3.06 0.64
CA ASN A 114 20.94 2.75 -0.50
C ASN A 114 20.46 3.31 -1.85
N GLY A 115 19.31 3.99 -1.88
CA GLY A 115 18.71 4.50 -3.12
C GLY A 115 19.40 5.75 -3.67
N GLY A 116 19.47 5.83 -5.00
CA GLY A 116 19.86 7.05 -5.71
C GLY A 116 18.69 8.03 -5.86
N LEU A 117 18.93 9.13 -6.56
CA LEU A 117 17.92 10.20 -6.72
C LEU A 117 16.60 9.69 -7.32
N ASP A 118 16.65 8.75 -8.26
CA ASP A 118 15.46 8.23 -8.94
C ASP A 118 14.65 7.27 -8.06
N GLU A 119 15.33 6.50 -7.20
CA GLU A 119 14.73 5.64 -6.19
C GLU A 119 14.07 6.49 -5.09
N ILE A 120 14.76 7.55 -4.65
CA ILE A 120 14.21 8.51 -3.68
C ILE A 120 12.98 9.22 -4.27
N LYS A 121 13.05 9.75 -5.50
CA LYS A 121 11.87 10.33 -6.16
C LYS A 121 10.71 9.33 -6.24
N TRP A 122 11.03 8.06 -6.53
CA TRP A 122 10.03 7.01 -6.55
C TRP A 122 9.40 6.78 -5.18
N VAL A 123 10.18 6.69 -4.10
CA VAL A 123 9.65 6.43 -2.75
C VAL A 123 8.75 7.57 -2.26
N PHE A 124 9.15 8.83 -2.51
CA PHE A 124 8.36 10.01 -2.16
C PHE A 124 7.11 10.20 -3.02
N LYS A 125 7.11 9.68 -4.25
CA LYS A 125 5.90 9.61 -5.08
C LYS A 125 4.98 8.46 -4.66
N ARG A 126 5.56 7.38 -4.11
CA ARG A 126 4.88 6.12 -3.84
C ARG A 126 4.18 6.08 -2.49
N TYR A 127 4.82 6.61 -1.46
CA TYR A 127 4.32 6.66 -0.08
C TYR A 127 4.03 8.11 0.29
N ARG A 128 3.00 8.31 1.11
CA ARG A 128 2.69 9.63 1.63
C ARG A 128 3.79 10.07 2.61
N ARG A 129 3.92 11.39 2.82
CA ARG A 129 4.98 11.94 3.66
C ARG A 129 4.84 11.53 5.13
N ASP A 130 3.60 11.45 5.63
CA ASP A 130 3.29 10.92 6.97
C ASP A 130 3.73 9.47 7.11
N GLU A 131 3.45 8.63 6.11
CA GLU A 131 3.90 7.24 6.09
C GLU A 131 5.43 7.08 6.17
N LEU A 132 6.19 7.97 5.51
CA LEU A 132 7.65 7.99 5.58
C LEU A 132 8.14 8.51 6.94
N SER A 133 7.49 9.55 7.48
CA SER A 133 7.79 10.09 8.81
C SER A 133 7.57 9.05 9.90
N ASP A 134 6.46 8.30 9.82
CA ASP A 134 6.14 7.24 10.77
C ASP A 134 7.13 6.08 10.69
N PHE A 135 7.60 5.72 9.49
CA PHE A 135 8.72 4.78 9.36
C PHE A 135 9.97 5.28 10.10
N ILE A 136 10.34 6.56 9.97
CA ILE A 136 11.50 7.11 10.70
C ILE A 136 11.30 7.04 12.21
N LYS A 137 10.10 7.37 12.70
CA LYS A 137 9.75 7.33 14.13
C LYS A 137 9.83 5.90 14.69
N GLU A 138 9.21 4.96 14.00
CA GLU A 138 8.95 3.61 14.51
C GLU A 138 10.07 2.62 14.23
N ASP A 139 10.63 2.66 13.01
CA ASP A 139 11.55 1.64 12.49
C ASP A 139 12.94 2.19 12.15
N GLY A 140 13.07 3.50 11.97
CA GLY A 140 14.29 4.14 11.45
C GLY A 140 15.54 3.80 12.25
N THR A 141 15.45 3.78 13.59
CA THR A 141 16.62 3.49 14.45
C THR A 141 17.05 2.05 14.44
N ARG A 142 16.17 1.13 14.00
CA ARG A 142 16.48 -0.28 13.84
C ARG A 142 17.06 -0.54 12.45
N LEU A 143 16.49 0.07 11.42
CA LEU A 143 16.71 -0.32 10.02
C LEU A 143 17.60 0.61 9.20
N LEU A 144 17.93 1.80 9.69
CA LEU A 144 18.83 2.73 9.00
C LEU A 144 20.17 2.87 9.73
N GLY A 145 21.22 3.19 8.98
CA GLY A 145 22.49 3.66 9.51
C GLY A 145 22.35 5.06 10.12
N SER A 146 23.23 5.42 11.06
CA SER A 146 23.15 6.70 11.80
C SER A 146 23.14 7.93 10.88
N ARG A 147 23.86 7.87 9.75
CA ARG A 147 23.92 8.95 8.76
C ARG A 147 22.57 9.11 8.04
N SER A 148 22.04 8.04 7.47
CA SER A 148 20.75 8.02 6.77
C SER A 148 19.62 8.42 7.70
N LEU A 149 19.60 7.86 8.92
CA LEU A 149 18.61 8.19 9.94
C LEU A 149 18.59 9.70 10.23
N ARG A 150 19.76 10.31 10.47
CA ARG A 150 19.87 11.75 10.75
C ARG A 150 19.38 12.60 9.57
N LEU A 151 19.79 12.26 8.36
CA LEU A 151 19.36 12.95 7.14
C LEU A 151 17.83 12.91 7.00
N TRP A 152 17.25 11.72 7.06
CA TRP A 152 15.82 11.55 6.81
C TRP A 152 14.95 12.05 7.96
N SER A 153 15.45 12.02 9.20
CA SER A 153 14.80 12.68 10.35
C SER A 153 14.64 14.18 10.10
N LEU A 154 15.67 14.83 9.55
CA LEU A 154 15.62 16.24 9.20
C LEU A 154 14.69 16.50 8.01
N VAL A 155 14.83 15.72 6.92
CA VAL A 155 14.03 15.90 5.70
C VAL A 155 12.54 15.68 5.94
N LEU A 156 12.16 14.75 6.81
CA LEU A 156 10.77 14.36 7.08
C LEU A 156 10.19 14.98 8.35
N ASP A 157 10.96 15.85 9.02
CA ASP A 157 10.61 16.43 10.33
C ASP A 157 10.11 15.37 11.32
N ALA A 158 10.92 14.32 11.49
CA ALA A 158 10.59 13.14 12.27
C ALA A 158 11.58 12.96 13.41
N LYS A 159 11.07 12.67 14.62
CA LYS A 159 11.88 12.35 15.79
C LYS A 159 11.92 10.82 15.96
N PRO A 160 13.03 10.16 15.62
CA PRO A 160 13.13 8.71 15.71
C PRO A 160 13.14 8.25 17.17
N LYS A 161 12.57 7.07 17.46
CA LYS A 161 12.63 6.46 18.80
C LYS A 161 14.09 6.31 19.27
N PRO A 162 14.38 6.43 20.57
CA PRO A 162 15.74 6.21 21.05
C PRO A 162 16.24 4.82 20.65
N VAL A 163 17.53 4.73 20.35
CA VAL A 163 18.19 3.46 20.06
C VAL A 163 18.01 2.54 21.28
N PRO A 164 17.52 1.30 21.11
CA PRO A 164 17.41 0.36 22.21
C PRO A 164 18.75 0.16 22.91
N ALA A 165 18.74 0.06 24.25
CA ALA A 165 19.95 0.00 25.06
C ALA A 165 20.94 -1.10 24.62
N TRP A 166 20.45 -2.23 24.10
CA TRP A 166 21.28 -3.34 23.60
C TRP A 166 22.14 -2.98 22.38
N ARG A 167 21.78 -1.95 21.59
CA ARG A 167 22.58 -1.49 20.44
C ARG A 167 23.68 -0.50 20.84
N ASN A 168 23.54 0.14 22.00
CA ASN A 168 24.59 0.96 22.62
C ASN A 168 25.54 0.14 23.50
N ALA A 169 25.13 -1.07 23.90
CA ALA A 169 26.02 -2.05 24.52
C ALA A 169 26.98 -2.56 23.45
N GLY A 170 28.10 -1.86 23.28
CA GLY A 170 29.17 -2.29 22.38
C GLY A 170 29.48 -3.76 22.60
N ILE A 171 29.40 -4.54 21.52
CA ILE A 171 29.96 -5.88 21.47
C ILE A 171 31.47 -5.65 21.67
N TRP A 172 32.02 -6.13 22.79
CA TRP A 172 33.40 -5.93 23.28
C TRP A 172 33.67 -4.63 24.05
N LYS A 173 33.47 -4.71 25.38
CA LYS A 173 34.45 -4.18 26.34
C LYS A 173 35.17 -5.39 26.95
N GLY A 174 36.43 -5.58 26.60
CA GLY A 174 37.28 -6.69 27.06
C GLY A 174 38.31 -7.03 26.01
#